data_AF-A0A0E0EU38-F1
#
_entry.id   AF-A0A0E0EU38-F1
#
_cell.length_a   1.000
_cell.length_b   1.000
_cell.length_c   1.000
_cell.angle_alpha   90.00
_cell.angle_beta   90.00
_cell.angle_gamma   90.00
#
_symmetry.space_group_name_H-M   'P 1'
#
loop_
_entity.id
_entity.type
_entity.pdbx_description
1 polymer ?
#
loop_
_entity_poly.entity_id
_entity_poly.type
_entity_poly.pdbx_seq_one_letter_code
_entity_poly.pdbx_strand_id
1 'polypeptide(L)'
;MRRRPGIAGLQNAAATRDQFRLVGENVAKVRTDVMKEQLATFRTQLEEFARKHKVLGSGFEVISVGKKKLVRSVPTELNKDHNGILELAQAEGFVTVEQVERKFSWSTGRAIDVLETLLKEGLAMIDDGHRDGKRRYWFPCVTLSSDSTGADAKS
;
A
#
# COMPACT_ATOMS: atom_id res chain seq x y z
N MET A 1 -52.03 -13.27 26.91
CA MET A 1 -52.02 -11.79 26.83
C MET A 1 -50.57 -11.32 26.95
N ARG A 2 -49.91 -10.91 25.86
CA ARG A 2 -48.51 -10.43 25.89
C ARG A 2 -48.49 -8.97 26.35
N ARG A 3 -47.86 -8.68 27.48
CA ARG A 3 -47.67 -7.31 27.99
C ARG A 3 -46.74 -6.56 27.02
N ARG A 4 -47.22 -5.44 26.48
CA ARG A 4 -46.40 -4.55 25.63
C ARG A 4 -45.27 -3.96 26.49
N PRO A 5 -44.04 -3.83 25.96
CA PRO A 5 -42.95 -3.17 26.66
C PRO A 5 -43.36 -1.75 27.09
N GLY A 6 -43.18 -1.42 28.37
CA GLY A 6 -43.38 -0.06 28.85
C GLY A 6 -42.30 0.90 28.34
N ILE A 7 -42.60 2.19 28.31
CA ILE A 7 -41.70 3.26 27.83
C ILE A 7 -40.32 3.19 28.52
N ALA A 8 -40.28 2.89 29.83
CA ALA A 8 -39.03 2.70 30.58
C ALA A 8 -38.19 1.52 30.07
N GLY A 9 -38.81 0.44 29.59
CA GLY A 9 -38.12 -0.70 28.99
C GLY A 9 -37.49 -0.36 27.64
N LEU A 10 -38.15 0.49 26.85
CA LEU A 10 -37.61 1.00 25.58
C LEU A 10 -36.45 1.97 25.79
N GLN A 11 -36.52 2.84 26.80
CA GLN A 11 -35.43 3.75 27.17
C GLN A 11 -34.19 3.00 27.67
N ASN A 12 -34.37 1.99 28.53
CA ASN A 12 -33.27 1.16 29.02
C ASN A 12 -32.63 0.33 27.89
N ALA A 13 -33.44 -0.18 26.95
CA ALA A 13 -32.93 -0.88 25.77
C ALA A 13 -32.13 0.05 24.84
N ALA A 14 -32.59 1.29 24.65
CA ALA A 14 -31.88 2.30 23.86
C ALA A 14 -30.53 2.68 24.50
N ALA A 15 -30.51 2.98 25.80
CA ALA A 15 -29.29 3.33 26.53
C ALA A 15 -28.25 2.19 26.52
N THR A 16 -28.71 0.96 26.70
CA THR A 16 -27.84 -0.24 26.64
C THR A 16 -27.21 -0.40 25.24
N ARG A 17 -28.00 -0.18 24.17
CA ARG A 17 -27.50 -0.24 22.80
C ARG A 17 -26.45 0.84 22.52
N ASP A 18 -26.69 2.07 22.98
CA ASP A 18 -25.75 3.17 22.78
C ASP A 18 -24.44 2.93 23.53
N GLN A 19 -24.51 2.35 24.73
CA GLN A 19 -23.33 1.94 25.48
C GLN A 19 -22.52 0.87 24.74
N PHE A 20 -23.17 -0.16 24.17
CA PHE A 20 -22.47 -1.18 23.38
C PHE A 20 -21.87 -0.61 22.08
N ARG A 21 -22.54 0.33 21.43
CA ARG A 21 -22.00 1.03 20.26
C ARG A 21 -20.71 1.78 20.63
N LEU A 22 -20.73 2.53 21.72
CA LEU A 22 -19.60 3.34 22.18
C LEU A 22 -18.42 2.47 22.60
N VAL A 23 -18.67 1.35 23.30
CA VAL A 23 -17.63 0.35 23.59
C VAL A 23 -17.08 -0.26 22.30
N GLY A 24 -17.93 -0.59 21.33
CA GLY A 24 -17.52 -1.12 20.03
C GLY A 24 -16.62 -0.15 19.25
N GLU A 25 -16.99 1.13 19.21
CA GLU A 25 -16.19 2.20 18.59
C GLU A 25 -14.83 2.36 19.29
N ASN A 26 -14.80 2.35 20.63
CA ASN A 26 -13.55 2.44 21.40
C ASN A 26 -12.65 1.22 21.18
N VAL A 27 -13.21 0.01 21.16
CA VAL A 27 -12.45 -1.22 20.89
C VAL A 27 -11.87 -1.20 19.48
N ALA A 28 -12.64 -0.75 18.48
CA ALA A 28 -12.14 -0.59 17.12
C ALA A 28 -10.98 0.40 17.07
N LYS A 29 -11.11 1.55 17.74
CA LYS A 29 -10.06 2.57 17.82
C LYS A 29 -8.79 2.04 18.49
N VAL A 30 -8.90 1.43 19.67
CA VAL A 30 -7.75 0.86 20.39
C VAL A 30 -7.06 -0.20 19.53
N ARG A 31 -7.80 -1.08 18.86
CA ARG A 31 -7.22 -2.09 17.98
C ARG A 31 -6.45 -1.45 16.82
N THR A 32 -6.96 -0.37 16.23
CA THR A 32 -6.25 0.36 15.18
C THR A 32 -5.00 1.06 15.67
N ASP A 33 -5.04 1.65 16.86
CA ASP A 33 -3.89 2.36 17.44
C ASP A 33 -2.77 1.38 17.80
N VAL A 34 -3.11 0.25 18.43
CA VAL A 34 -2.16 -0.84 18.71
C VAL A 34 -1.54 -1.37 17.41
N MET A 35 -2.34 -1.57 16.35
CA MET A 35 -1.81 -2.04 15.07
C MET A 35 -0.84 -1.02 14.45
N LYS A 36 -1.12 0.28 14.55
CA LYS A 36 -0.19 1.33 14.08
C LYS A 36 1.13 1.30 14.83
N GLU A 37 1.10 1.16 16.16
CA GLU A 37 2.31 1.05 16.98
C GLU A 37 3.12 -0.22 16.66
N GLN A 38 2.44 -1.36 16.46
CA GLN A 38 3.07 -2.61 16.04
C GLN A 38 3.73 -2.47 14.67
N LEU A 39 3.07 -1.85 13.70
CA LEU A 39 3.64 -1.59 12.37
C LEU A 39 4.82 -0.62 12.42
N ALA A 40 4.77 0.40 13.27
CA ALA A 40 5.90 1.31 13.46
C ALA A 40 7.12 0.59 14.04
N THR A 41 6.90 -0.26 15.04
CA THR A 41 7.95 -1.09 15.64
C THR A 41 8.55 -2.05 14.61
N PHE A 42 7.68 -2.75 13.87
CA PHE A 42 8.10 -3.69 12.82
C PHE A 42 8.93 -3.00 11.74
N ARG A 43 8.51 -1.81 11.28
CA ARG A 43 9.25 -1.02 10.29
C ARG A 43 10.67 -0.70 10.76
N THR A 44 10.84 -0.23 11.99
CA THR A 44 12.15 0.09 12.55
C THR A 44 13.04 -1.15 12.62
N GLN A 45 12.49 -2.26 13.13
CA GLN A 45 13.23 -3.53 13.22
C GLN A 45 13.65 -4.06 11.85
N LEU A 46 12.78 -3.95 10.84
CA LEU A 46 13.09 -4.38 9.48
C LEU A 46 14.20 -3.52 8.84
N GLU A 47 14.16 -2.20 9.06
CA GLU A 47 15.18 -1.28 8.56
C GLU A 47 16.54 -1.53 9.22
N GLU A 48 16.56 -1.75 10.54
CA GLU A 48 17.78 -2.13 11.27
C GLU A 48 18.34 -3.48 10.83
N PHE A 49 17.47 -4.48 10.66
CA PHE A 49 17.84 -5.80 10.16
C PHE A 49 18.51 -5.69 8.78
N ALA A 50 17.87 -4.99 7.83
CA ALA A 50 18.41 -4.85 6.49
C ALA A 50 19.77 -4.14 6.48
N ARG A 51 19.94 -3.07 7.28
CA ARG A 51 21.24 -2.40 7.42
C ARG A 51 22.32 -3.30 8.00
N LYS A 52 21.99 -4.05 9.06
CA LYS A 52 22.94 -4.92 9.76
C LYS A 52 23.41 -6.08 8.88
N HIS A 53 22.51 -6.65 8.08
CA HIS A 53 22.82 -7.81 7.25
C HIS A 53 23.40 -7.44 5.87
N LYS A 54 23.30 -6.18 5.42
CA LYS A 54 23.90 -5.72 4.16
C LYS A 54 25.39 -6.07 4.02
N VAL A 55 26.16 -5.98 5.10
CA VAL A 55 27.61 -6.26 5.09
C VAL A 55 27.97 -7.72 4.82
N LEU A 56 26.99 -8.62 4.93
CA LEU A 56 27.18 -10.06 4.68
C LEU A 56 27.01 -10.42 3.20
N GLY A 57 26.67 -9.45 2.33
CA GLY A 57 26.34 -9.71 0.93
C GLY A 57 25.02 -10.47 0.76
N SER A 58 24.17 -10.52 1.79
CA SER A 58 22.95 -11.34 1.83
C SER A 58 21.80 -10.82 0.96
N GLY A 59 22.02 -9.81 0.12
CA GLY A 59 20.98 -9.17 -0.72
C GLY A 59 20.08 -8.16 -0.01
N PHE A 60 20.13 -8.08 1.33
CA PHE A 60 19.34 -7.14 2.11
C PHE A 60 19.86 -5.71 1.96
N GLU A 61 18.98 -4.79 1.54
CA GLU A 61 19.31 -3.38 1.40
C GLU A 61 18.08 -2.50 1.65
N VAL A 62 18.28 -1.38 2.37
CA VAL A 62 17.29 -0.31 2.48
C VAL A 62 17.52 0.65 1.32
N ILE A 63 16.53 0.80 0.44
CA ILE A 63 16.56 1.75 -0.67
C ILE A 63 15.50 2.84 -0.46
N SER A 64 15.75 4.03 -0.97
CA SER A 64 14.78 5.12 -0.98
C SER A 64 14.16 5.24 -2.37
N VAL A 65 12.84 5.25 -2.43
CA VAL A 65 12.06 5.46 -3.66
C VAL A 65 11.08 6.60 -3.39
N GLY A 66 11.33 7.76 -3.99
CA GLY A 66 10.66 9.01 -3.62
C GLY A 66 10.78 9.30 -2.12
N LYS A 67 9.64 9.48 -1.44
CA LYS A 67 9.56 9.71 0.02
C LYS A 67 9.49 8.43 0.85
N LYS A 68 9.39 7.26 0.22
CA LYS A 68 9.22 5.96 0.90
C LYS A 68 10.54 5.20 0.94
N LYS A 69 10.75 4.46 2.03
CA LYS A 69 11.84 3.48 2.14
C LYS A 69 11.28 2.11 1.79
N LEU A 70 12.00 1.37 0.97
CA LEU A 70 11.73 -0.03 0.67
C LEU A 70 12.90 -0.88 1.17
N VAL A 71 12.60 -2.12 1.54
CA VAL A 71 13.62 -3.12 1.84
C VAL A 71 13.66 -4.12 0.69
N ARG A 72 14.82 -4.20 0.05
CA ARG A 72 15.14 -5.27 -0.89
C ARG A 72 15.68 -6.45 -0.10
N SER A 73 15.14 -7.65 -0.31
CA SER A 73 15.57 -8.88 0.38
C SER A 73 16.41 -9.80 -0.48
N VAL A 74 16.37 -9.64 -1.80
CA VAL A 74 17.11 -10.46 -2.77
C VAL A 74 18.12 -9.60 -3.53
N PRO A 75 19.27 -10.15 -3.93
CA PRO A 75 20.22 -9.43 -4.80
C PRO A 75 19.62 -9.22 -6.19
N THR A 76 18.95 -8.08 -6.40
CA THR A 76 18.46 -7.65 -7.72
C THR A 76 19.10 -6.31 -8.07
N GLU A 77 19.59 -6.18 -9.30
CA GLU A 77 20.17 -4.94 -9.81
C GLU A 77 19.09 -3.91 -10.14
N LEU A 78 18.70 -3.14 -9.13
CA LEU A 78 17.85 -1.96 -9.30
C LEU A 78 18.71 -0.76 -9.67
N ASN A 79 18.63 -0.34 -10.93
CA ASN A 79 19.28 0.89 -11.40
C ASN A 79 18.35 2.11 -11.18
N LYS A 80 18.78 3.28 -11.62
CA LYS A 80 17.99 4.52 -11.51
C LYS A 80 16.64 4.45 -12.23
N ASP A 81 16.59 3.72 -13.34
CA ASP A 81 15.37 3.56 -14.14
C ASP A 81 14.34 2.73 -13.38
N HIS A 82 14.74 1.60 -12.81
CA HIS A 82 13.88 0.77 -11.96
C HIS A 82 13.31 1.56 -10.78
N ASN A 83 14.14 2.37 -10.11
CA ASN A 83 13.69 3.23 -9.01
C ASN A 83 12.68 4.29 -9.48
N GLY A 84 12.88 4.86 -10.67
CA GLY A 84 11.92 5.80 -11.27
C GLY A 84 10.56 5.17 -11.52
N ILE A 85 10.52 3.93 -12.03
CA ILE A 85 9.27 3.17 -12.22
C ILE A 85 8.56 2.92 -10.89
N LEU A 86 9.30 2.44 -9.88
CA LEU A 86 8.74 2.18 -8.55
C LEU A 86 8.21 3.46 -7.88
N GLU A 87 8.84 4.62 -8.14
CA GLU A 87 8.36 5.91 -7.66
C GLU A 87 7.08 6.34 -8.37
N LEU A 88 7.02 6.19 -9.70
CA LEU A 88 5.82 6.50 -10.48
C LEU A 88 4.63 5.63 -10.06
N ALA A 89 4.87 4.35 -9.78
CA ALA A 89 3.86 3.41 -9.32
C ALA A 89 3.23 3.80 -7.96
N GLN A 90 3.85 4.67 -7.14
CA GLN A 90 3.30 5.05 -5.82
C GLN A 90 1.99 5.84 -5.91
N ALA A 91 1.63 6.32 -7.10
CA ALA A 91 0.36 6.99 -7.35
C ALA A 91 -0.81 6.01 -7.47
N GLU A 92 -0.65 4.94 -8.25
CA GLU A 92 -1.76 4.05 -8.66
C GLU A 92 -1.53 2.57 -8.33
N GLY A 93 -0.34 2.20 -7.88
CA GLY A 93 0.08 0.81 -7.64
C GLY A 93 0.53 0.06 -8.90
N PHE A 94 0.28 0.64 -10.07
CA PHE A 94 0.74 0.15 -11.37
C PHE A 94 1.33 1.29 -12.20
N VAL A 95 1.96 0.94 -13.33
CA VAL A 95 2.28 1.89 -14.40
C VAL A 95 1.89 1.32 -15.77
N THR A 96 1.71 2.20 -16.75
CA THR A 96 1.64 1.86 -18.18
C THR A 96 2.85 2.42 -18.92
N VAL A 97 3.14 1.88 -20.11
CA VAL A 97 4.24 2.38 -20.98
C VAL A 97 4.06 3.87 -21.26
N GLU A 98 2.83 4.31 -21.60
CA GLU A 98 2.52 5.71 -21.87
C GLU A 98 2.80 6.64 -20.67
N GLN A 99 2.55 6.18 -19.44
CA GLN A 99 2.84 6.96 -18.23
C GLN A 99 4.34 7.11 -18.02
N VAL A 100 5.12 6.06 -18.28
CA VAL A 100 6.59 6.07 -18.18
C VAL A 100 7.20 7.01 -19.21
N GLU A 101 6.79 6.89 -20.48
CA GLU A 101 7.23 7.76 -21.56
C GLU A 101 6.94 9.22 -21.24
N ARG A 102 5.72 9.54 -20.79
CA ARG A 102 5.33 10.90 -20.46
C ARG A 102 6.11 11.45 -19.26
N LYS A 103 6.33 10.64 -18.22
CA LYS A 103 6.99 11.07 -16.98
C LYS A 103 8.48 11.32 -17.18
N PHE A 104 9.16 10.47 -17.95
CA PHE A 104 10.62 10.48 -18.05
C PHE A 104 11.15 10.86 -19.44
N SER A 105 10.26 11.12 -20.41
CA SER A 105 10.59 11.36 -21.81
C SER A 105 11.45 10.23 -22.41
N TRP A 106 11.16 8.99 -22.00
CA TRP A 106 11.83 7.80 -22.53
C TRP A 106 11.24 7.35 -23.86
N SER A 107 12.04 6.63 -24.65
CA SER A 107 11.53 5.91 -25.81
C SER A 107 10.68 4.72 -25.39
N THR A 108 9.74 4.32 -26.23
CA THR A 108 8.89 3.14 -26.03
C THR A 108 9.71 1.88 -25.78
N GLY A 109 10.76 1.66 -26.57
CA GLY A 109 11.66 0.50 -26.41
C GLY A 109 12.30 0.47 -25.02
N ARG A 110 12.87 1.59 -24.56
CA ARG A 110 13.48 1.65 -23.22
C ARG A 110 12.46 1.42 -22.12
N ALA A 111 11.26 2.02 -22.23
CA ALA A 111 10.21 1.83 -21.23
C ALA A 111 9.77 0.36 -21.14
N ILE A 112 9.60 -0.31 -22.29
CA ILE A 112 9.26 -1.73 -22.35
C ILE A 112 10.40 -2.57 -21.76
N ASP A 113 11.65 -2.36 -22.17
CA ASP A 113 12.80 -3.16 -21.71
C ASP A 113 12.94 -3.13 -20.17
N VAL A 114 12.77 -1.95 -19.56
CA VAL A 114 12.82 -1.77 -18.11
C VAL A 114 11.65 -2.47 -17.42
N LEU A 115 10.43 -2.38 -17.97
CA LEU A 115 9.24 -3.03 -17.41
C LEU A 115 9.30 -4.56 -17.53
N GLU A 116 9.77 -5.08 -18.67
CA GLU A 116 9.99 -6.51 -18.89
C GLU A 116 11.09 -7.07 -17.97
N THR A 117 12.14 -6.27 -17.71
CA THR A 117 13.14 -6.64 -16.70
C THR A 117 12.51 -6.77 -15.32
N LEU A 118 11.67 -5.80 -14.91
CA LEU A 118 10.97 -5.86 -13.61
C LEU A 118 9.98 -7.03 -13.51
N LEU A 119 9.36 -7.44 -14.63
CA LEU A 119 8.56 -8.67 -14.67
C LEU A 119 9.40 -9.91 -14.50
N LYS A 120 10.53 -10.00 -15.21
CA LYS A 120 11.46 -11.14 -15.14
C LYS A 120 12.03 -11.33 -13.74
N GLU A 121 12.30 -10.23 -13.05
CA GLU A 121 12.75 -10.21 -11.65
C GLU A 121 11.61 -10.48 -10.64
N GLY A 122 10.36 -10.63 -11.10
CA GLY A 122 9.20 -10.90 -10.25
C GLY A 122 8.75 -9.71 -9.40
N LEU A 123 9.21 -8.50 -9.73
CA LEU A 123 8.83 -7.27 -9.03
C LEU A 123 7.55 -6.65 -9.57
N ALA A 124 7.21 -6.97 -10.81
CA ALA A 124 5.98 -6.55 -11.47
C ALA A 124 5.08 -7.75 -11.81
N MET A 125 3.80 -7.48 -12.00
CA MET A 125 2.81 -8.42 -12.55
C MET A 125 2.07 -7.75 -13.71
N ILE A 126 1.77 -8.49 -14.78
CA ILE A 126 0.97 -7.98 -15.91
C ILE A 126 -0.52 -8.05 -15.56
N ASP A 127 -1.24 -6.99 -15.92
CA ASP A 127 -2.69 -6.94 -16.00
C ASP A 127 -3.13 -6.40 -17.37
N ASP A 128 -3.71 -7.28 -18.19
CA ASP A 128 -4.29 -6.97 -19.50
C ASP A 128 -5.83 -6.93 -19.46
N GLY A 129 -6.45 -7.12 -18.29
CA GLY A 129 -7.90 -7.29 -18.14
C GLY A 129 -8.69 -5.99 -18.01
N HIS A 130 -8.02 -4.83 -18.05
CA HIS A 130 -8.68 -3.56 -17.82
C HIS A 130 -9.53 -3.10 -19.02
N ARG A 131 -10.63 -2.39 -18.74
CA ARG A 131 -11.67 -2.02 -19.73
C ARG A 131 -11.21 -1.11 -20.87
N ASP A 132 -10.10 -0.39 -20.67
CA ASP A 132 -9.50 0.51 -21.66
C ASP A 132 -8.55 -0.21 -22.62
N GLY A 133 -8.34 -1.52 -22.46
CA GLY A 133 -7.44 -2.33 -23.28
C GLY A 133 -5.95 -2.01 -23.06
N LYS A 134 -5.60 -1.20 -22.06
CA LYS A 134 -4.20 -0.83 -21.79
C LYS A 134 -3.58 -1.80 -20.79
N ARG A 135 -2.44 -2.39 -21.17
CA ARG A 135 -1.59 -3.20 -20.29
C ARG A 135 -1.09 -2.37 -19.10
N ARG A 136 -1.25 -2.91 -17.91
CA ARG A 136 -0.71 -2.36 -16.65
C ARG A 136 0.33 -3.30 -16.06
N TYR A 137 1.36 -2.71 -15.49
CA TYR A 137 2.40 -3.41 -14.73
C TYR A 137 2.21 -3.07 -13.25
N TRP A 138 1.70 -4.02 -12.47
CA TRP A 138 1.39 -3.88 -11.04
C TRP A 138 2.59 -4.19 -10.16
N PHE A 139 2.80 -3.39 -9.11
CA PHE A 139 3.94 -3.53 -8.19
C PHE A 139 3.45 -3.80 -6.75
N PRO A 140 3.46 -5.06 -6.28
CA PRO A 140 2.97 -5.42 -4.94
C PRO A 140 3.68 -4.72 -3.79
N CYS A 141 4.96 -4.38 -3.99
CA CYS A 141 5.79 -3.74 -2.97
C CYS A 141 5.48 -2.24 -2.81
N VAL A 142 4.63 -1.68 -3.68
CA VAL A 142 4.26 -0.28 -3.65
C VAL A 142 2.92 -0.12 -2.94
N THR A 143 2.94 0.65 -1.85
CA THR A 143 1.70 1.10 -1.21
C THR A 143 1.21 2.37 -1.89
N LEU A 144 -0.10 2.49 -2.06
CA LEU A 144 -0.71 3.73 -2.54
C LEU A 144 -0.38 4.87 -1.58
N SER A 145 0.01 6.01 -2.13
CA SER A 145 0.19 7.21 -1.32
C SER A 145 -1.18 7.71 -0.90
N SER A 146 -1.45 7.76 0.40
CA SER A 146 -2.74 8.20 0.97
C SER A 146 -3.04 9.68 0.74
N ASP A 147 -2.22 10.39 -0.03
CA ASP A 147 -2.33 11.84 -0.28
C ASP A 147 -3.45 12.18 -1.30
N SER A 148 -4.15 11.19 -1.89
CA SER A 148 -5.17 11.41 -2.93
C SER A 148 -6.62 11.05 -2.57
N THR A 149 -6.91 10.41 -1.44
CA THR A 149 -8.30 10.08 -1.07
C THR A 149 -8.89 11.12 -0.12
N GLY A 150 -9.25 12.28 -0.68
CA GLY A 150 -9.98 13.35 0.01
C GLY A 150 -11.11 14.00 -0.79
N ALA A 151 -11.33 13.58 -2.04
CA ALA A 151 -12.43 14.04 -2.87
C ALA A 151 -13.27 12.85 -3.33
N ASP A 152 -14.57 13.05 -3.45
CA ASP A 152 -15.57 12.10 -3.98
C ASP A 152 -16.02 10.97 -3.06
N ALA A 153 -16.60 11.37 -1.92
CA ALA A 153 -17.67 10.60 -1.28
C ALA A 153 -18.80 11.52 -0.81
N LYS A 154 -19.39 12.30 -1.73
CA LYS A 154 -20.74 12.87 -1.62
C LYS A 154 -21.35 13.02 -3.01
N SER A 155 -22.17 12.04 -3.40
CA SER A 155 -23.34 12.23 -4.25
C SER A 155 -24.42 11.27 -3.79
#